data_AF-A0A8H4V071-F1
#
_entry.id   AF-A0A8H4V071-F1
#
_cell.length_a   1.000
_cell.length_b   1.000
_cell.length_c   1.000
_cell.angle_alpha   90.00
_cell.angle_beta   90.00
_cell.angle_gamma   90.00
#
_symmetry.space_group_name_H-M   'P 1'
#
loop_
_entity.id
_entity.type
_entity.pdbx_description
1 polymer ?
#
loop_
_entity_poly.entity_id
_entity_poly.type
_entity_poly.pdbx_seq_one_letter_code
_entity_poly.pdbx_strand_id
1 'polypeptide(L)'
;MMESVIGSRIDAKMVKQVVQGRGNSQNQAAKYFQRNKLDYPNDETTRASRKYVKAMKQLHEFIPQNQVFNKLFLDLLQKIFVYDPKQRLTAKQALKHPWFKETITDDGTEA
;
A
#
# COMPACT_ATOMS: atom_id res chain seq x y z
N MET A 1 2.01 3.16 -9.30
CA MET A 1 1.02 2.08 -9.16
C MET A 1 0.31 2.18 -7.80
N MET A 2 0.95 1.82 -6.68
CA MET A 2 0.33 1.98 -5.35
C MET A 2 0.19 3.43 -4.89
N GLU A 3 0.99 4.36 -5.44
CA GLU A 3 0.86 5.79 -5.16
C GLU A 3 -0.55 6.33 -5.50
N SER A 4 -1.20 5.80 -6.54
CA SER A 4 -2.57 6.18 -6.91
C SER A 4 -3.61 5.78 -5.85
N VAL A 5 -3.33 4.72 -5.08
CA VAL A 5 -4.26 4.15 -4.09
C VAL A 5 -4.00 4.72 -2.70
N ILE A 6 -2.73 4.82 -2.30
CA ILE A 6 -2.32 5.32 -0.98
C ILE A 6 -2.32 6.86 -0.95
N GLY A 7 -2.14 7.52 -2.09
CA GLY A 7 -2.07 8.97 -2.20
C GLY A 7 -0.70 9.57 -1.84
N SER A 8 0.27 8.75 -1.40
CA SER A 8 1.62 9.17 -1.08
C SER A 8 2.66 8.53 -2.00
N ARG A 9 3.76 9.25 -2.23
CA ARG A 9 4.90 8.76 -3.01
C ARG A 9 5.84 7.93 -2.15
N ILE A 10 6.58 7.03 -2.81
CA ILE A 10 7.66 6.28 -2.17
C ILE A 10 8.76 7.27 -1.71
N ASP A 11 9.23 7.17 -0.46
CA ASP A 11 10.30 8.03 0.05
C ASP A 11 11.61 7.81 -0.72
N ALA A 12 12.17 8.90 -1.26
CA ALA A 12 13.42 8.89 -2.00
C ALA A 12 14.61 8.35 -1.20
N LYS A 13 14.65 8.58 0.13
CA LYS A 13 15.70 8.04 1.00
C LYS A 13 15.60 6.51 1.07
N MET A 14 14.38 5.98 1.16
CA MET A 14 14.15 4.55 1.17
C MET A 14 14.57 3.92 -0.16
N VAL A 15 14.21 4.54 -1.29
CA VAL A 15 14.64 4.05 -2.62
C VAL A 15 16.16 4.03 -2.74
N LYS A 16 16.84 5.10 -2.32
CA LYS A 16 18.32 5.15 -2.32
C LYS A 16 18.92 4.02 -1.49
N GLN A 17 18.41 3.77 -0.29
CA GLN A 17 18.90 2.68 0.57
C GLN A 17 18.73 1.31 -0.09
N VAL A 18 17.61 1.07 -0.77
CA VAL A 18 17.35 -0.19 -1.49
C VAL A 18 18.31 -0.37 -2.67
N VAL A 19 18.56 0.68 -3.45
CA VAL A 19 19.40 0.62 -4.66
C VAL A 19 20.91 0.58 -4.33
N GLN A 20 21.33 1.11 -3.17
CA GLN A 20 22.75 1.20 -2.79
C GLN A 20 23.39 -0.13 -2.35
N GLY A 21 22.62 -1.17 -2.05
CA GLY A 21 23.16 -2.47 -1.65
C GLY A 21 24.01 -3.12 -2.75
N ARG A 22 25.23 -3.57 -2.41
CA ARG A 22 26.16 -4.26 -3.34
C ARG A 22 26.45 -5.69 -2.86
N GLY A 23 26.76 -6.58 -3.80
CA GLY A 23 27.16 -7.96 -3.51
C GLY A 23 26.06 -8.78 -2.82
N ASN A 24 26.43 -9.66 -1.88
CA ASN A 24 25.50 -10.56 -1.18
C ASN A 24 24.45 -9.86 -0.29
N SER A 25 24.55 -8.54 -0.10
CA SER A 25 23.56 -7.72 0.62
C SER A 25 22.67 -6.90 -0.30
N GLN A 26 22.65 -7.21 -1.61
CA GLN A 26 21.77 -6.54 -2.56
C GLN A 26 20.31 -6.81 -2.23
N ASN A 27 19.56 -5.74 -1.99
CA ASN A 27 18.14 -5.85 -1.73
C ASN A 27 17.42 -6.34 -2.99
N GLN A 28 16.66 -7.43 -2.90
CA GLN A 28 15.94 -8.00 -4.03
C GLN A 28 14.96 -7.02 -4.69
N ALA A 29 14.48 -6.02 -3.92
CA ALA A 29 13.60 -4.99 -4.45
C ALA A 29 14.32 -3.97 -5.35
N ALA A 30 15.66 -3.93 -5.36
CA ALA A 30 16.44 -2.98 -6.18
C ALA A 30 16.13 -3.09 -7.68
N LYS A 31 15.79 -4.30 -8.17
CA LYS A 31 15.41 -4.55 -9.57
C LYS A 31 14.17 -3.79 -10.03
N TYR A 32 13.32 -3.34 -9.11
CA TYR A 32 12.11 -2.56 -9.42
C TYR A 32 12.37 -1.06 -9.52
N PHE A 33 13.61 -0.60 -9.32
CA PHE A 33 13.97 0.81 -9.35
C PHE A 33 15.02 1.09 -10.41
N GLN A 34 14.77 2.11 -11.23
CA GLN A 34 15.73 2.65 -12.19
C GLN A 34 15.98 4.13 -11.90
N ARG A 35 17.25 4.55 -11.89
CA ARG A 35 17.65 5.96 -11.63
C ARG A 35 17.02 6.55 -10.34
N ASN A 36 16.99 5.75 -9.27
CA ASN A 36 16.39 6.08 -7.96
C ASN A 36 14.87 6.38 -7.99
N LYS A 37 14.14 5.85 -8.97
CA LYS A 37 12.67 5.93 -9.06
C LYS A 37 12.11 4.55 -9.39
N LEU A 38 10.84 4.34 -9.06
CA LEU A 38 10.14 3.12 -9.45
C LEU A 38 10.19 2.99 -10.98
N ASP A 39 10.54 1.81 -11.47
CA ASP A 39 10.55 1.48 -12.90
C ASP A 39 9.13 1.23 -13.41
N TYR A 40 8.30 2.27 -13.31
CA TYR A 40 6.92 2.26 -13.77
C TYR A 40 6.43 3.69 -14.03
N PRO A 41 5.77 3.94 -15.18
CA PRO A 41 5.63 3.04 -16.32
C PRO A 41 6.95 2.89 -17.10
N ASN A 42 7.14 1.73 -17.74
CA ASN A 42 8.28 1.40 -18.61
C ASN A 42 7.81 1.03 -20.03
N ASP A 43 8.75 0.61 -20.89
CA ASP A 43 8.47 0.29 -22.31
C ASP A 43 7.49 -0.88 -22.49
N GLU A 44 7.49 -1.83 -21.55
CA GLU A 44 6.55 -2.96 -21.54
C GLU A 44 5.17 -2.57 -21.00
N THR A 45 5.04 -1.41 -20.36
CA THR A 45 3.77 -0.96 -19.81
C THR A 45 2.83 -0.51 -20.92
N THR A 46 1.71 -1.20 -21.10
CA THR A 46 0.71 -0.83 -22.13
C THR A 46 -0.01 0.48 -21.79
N ARG A 47 -0.51 1.18 -22.83
CA ARG A 47 -1.32 2.40 -22.64
C ARG A 47 -2.59 2.12 -21.83
N ALA A 48 -3.21 0.96 -22.02
CA ALA A 48 -4.37 0.53 -21.24
C ALA A 48 -4.01 0.38 -19.74
N SER A 49 -2.91 -0.32 -19.43
CA SER A 49 -2.44 -0.47 -18.04
C SER A 49 -2.19 0.87 -17.36
N ARG A 50 -1.52 1.81 -18.05
CA ARG A 50 -1.33 3.19 -17.53
C ARG A 50 -2.65 3.89 -17.22
N LYS A 51 -3.64 3.75 -18.12
CA LYS A 51 -4.98 4.35 -17.93
C LYS A 51 -5.67 3.79 -16.69
N TYR A 52 -5.64 2.47 -16.50
CA TYR A 52 -6.23 1.82 -15.33
C TYR A 52 -5.58 2.25 -14.02
N VAL A 53 -4.25 2.24 -13.96
CA VAL A 53 -3.51 2.64 -12.74
C VAL A 53 -3.73 4.13 -12.41
N LYS A 54 -3.88 4.98 -13.42
CA LYS A 54 -4.20 6.40 -13.21
C LYS A 54 -5.65 6.60 -12.74
N ALA A 55 -6.57 5.72 -13.13
CA ALA A 55 -7.98 5.78 -12.75
C ALA A 55 -8.28 5.06 -11.42
N MET A 56 -7.27 4.52 -10.74
CA MET A 56 -7.48 3.93 -9.41
C MET A 56 -7.88 4.99 -8.40
N LYS A 57 -8.91 4.66 -7.62
CA LYS A 57 -9.39 5.47 -6.51
C LYS A 57 -8.47 5.36 -5.31
N GLN A 58 -8.41 6.40 -4.50
CA GLN A 58 -7.70 6.35 -3.23
C GLN A 58 -8.47 5.51 -2.20
N LEU A 59 -7.77 5.00 -1.19
CA LEU A 59 -8.38 4.18 -0.13
C LEU A 59 -9.60 4.86 0.53
N HIS A 60 -9.52 6.17 0.76
CA HIS A 60 -10.60 6.93 1.39
C HIS A 60 -11.83 7.13 0.49
N GLU A 61 -11.68 6.95 -0.82
CA GLU A 61 -12.79 7.00 -1.78
C GLU A 61 -13.41 5.62 -2.01
N PHE A 62 -12.62 4.57 -1.83
CA PHE A 62 -13.09 3.18 -1.92
C PHE A 62 -13.85 2.75 -0.67
N ILE A 63 -13.44 3.23 0.51
CA ILE A 63 -14.02 2.83 1.81
C ILE A 63 -14.87 3.98 2.35
N PRO A 64 -16.21 3.87 2.34
CA PRO A 64 -17.08 4.92 2.83
C PRO A 64 -16.95 5.07 4.34
N GLN A 65 -16.57 6.25 4.82
CA GLN A 65 -16.34 6.53 6.23
C GLN A 65 -17.63 6.85 7.01
N ASN A 66 -18.75 6.25 6.62
CA ASN A 66 -20.06 6.48 7.23
C ASN A 66 -20.24 5.74 8.56
N GLN A 67 -19.61 4.57 8.71
CA GLN A 67 -19.68 3.74 9.91
C GLN A 67 -18.34 3.70 10.64
N VAL A 68 -18.38 3.51 11.96
CA VAL A 68 -17.17 3.36 12.81
C VAL A 68 -16.32 2.20 12.30
N PHE A 69 -16.95 1.07 11.96
CA PHE A 69 -16.29 -0.08 11.35
C PHE A 69 -15.43 0.31 10.13
N ASN A 70 -16.01 1.04 9.17
CA ASN A 70 -15.30 1.45 7.95
C ASN A 70 -14.19 2.47 8.22
N LYS A 71 -14.38 3.38 9.19
CA LYS A 71 -13.33 4.32 9.61
C LYS A 71 -12.12 3.57 10.19
N LEU A 72 -12.39 2.60 11.07
CA LEU A 72 -11.34 1.75 11.67
C LEU A 72 -10.69 0.82 10.64
N PHE A 73 -11.45 0.36 9.64
CA PHE A 73 -10.91 -0.44 8.54
C PHE A 73 -9.94 0.38 7.68
N LEU A 74 -10.34 1.59 7.30
CA LEU A 74 -9.49 2.51 6.56
C LEU A 74 -8.20 2.82 7.31
N ASP A 75 -8.30 3.14 8.62
CA ASP A 75 -7.13 3.40 9.47
C ASP A 75 -6.18 2.19 9.54
N LEU A 76 -6.72 0.98 9.67
CA LEU A 76 -5.93 -0.25 9.63
C LEU A 76 -5.18 -0.39 8.30
N LEU A 77 -5.85 -0.22 7.17
CA LEU A 77 -5.24 -0.34 5.84
C LEU A 77 -4.18 0.72 5.59
N GLN A 78 -4.42 1.96 6.02
CA GLN A 78 -3.42 3.03 5.92
C GLN A 78 -2.13 2.68 6.66
N LYS A 79 -2.23 2.01 7.80
CA LYS A 79 -1.07 1.54 8.59
C LYS A 79 -0.40 0.29 8.02
N ILE A 80 -1.14 -0.56 7.30
CA ILE A 80 -0.61 -1.75 6.61
C ILE A 80 0.09 -1.38 5.29
N PHE A 81 -0.44 -0.43 4.53
CA PHE A 81 0.09 -0.04 3.22
C PHE A 81 1.21 1.00 3.28
N VAL A 82 1.88 1.16 4.41
CA VAL A 82 3.08 2.00 4.54
C VAL A 82 4.24 1.38 3.75
N TYR A 83 4.91 2.19 2.93
CA TYR A 83 6.03 1.72 2.10
C TYR A 83 7.22 1.23 2.94
N ASP A 84 7.64 2.01 3.94
CA ASP A 84 8.78 1.66 4.80
C ASP A 84 8.41 0.48 5.72
N PRO A 85 9.05 -0.69 5.57
CA PRO A 85 8.75 -1.86 6.40
C PRO A 85 9.03 -1.63 7.88
N LYS A 86 9.91 -0.67 8.25
CA LYS A 86 10.20 -0.33 9.65
C LYS A 86 9.07 0.47 10.31
N GLN A 87 8.30 1.20 9.51
CA GLN A 87 7.15 2.00 9.96
C GLN A 87 5.82 1.28 9.78
N ARG A 88 5.79 0.28 8.89
CA ARG A 88 4.61 -0.52 8.59
C ARG A 88 4.13 -1.27 9.83
N LEU A 89 2.81 -1.29 10.01
CA LEU A 89 2.16 -2.07 11.06
C LEU A 89 2.50 -3.56 10.91
N THR A 90 3.01 -4.16 11.99
CA THR A 90 3.26 -5.61 12.02
C THR A 90 1.96 -6.39 12.20
N ALA A 91 1.93 -7.67 11.81
CA ALA A 91 0.75 -8.52 12.02
C ALA A 91 0.31 -8.58 13.49
N LYS A 92 1.27 -8.69 14.42
CA LYS A 92 0.99 -8.69 15.87
C LYS A 92 0.36 -7.38 16.36
N GLN A 93 0.75 -6.24 15.79
CA GLN A 93 0.13 -4.95 16.11
C GLN A 93 -1.23 -4.82 15.43
N ALA A 94 -1.37 -5.30 14.19
CA ALA A 94 -2.62 -5.31 13.44
C ALA A 94 -3.71 -6.09 14.19
N LEU A 95 -3.39 -7.26 14.75
CA LEU A 95 -4.34 -8.05 15.56
C LEU A 95 -4.84 -7.31 16.82
N LYS A 96 -4.14 -6.27 17.28
CA LYS A 96 -4.56 -5.43 18.41
C LYS A 96 -5.36 -4.20 17.98
N HIS A 97 -5.54 -4.00 16.68
CA HIS A 97 -6.25 -2.84 16.14
C HIS A 97 -7.73 -2.85 16.56
N PRO A 98 -8.34 -1.69 16.89
CA PRO A 98 -9.75 -1.63 17.30
C PRO A 98 -10.71 -2.23 16.28
N TRP A 99 -10.37 -2.17 14.98
CA TRP A 99 -11.16 -2.81 13.93
C TRP A 99 -11.47 -4.29 14.19
N PHE A 100 -10.51 -5.06 14.75
CA PHE A 100 -10.72 -6.48 15.09
C PHE A 100 -11.59 -6.71 16.34
N LYS A 101 -11.91 -5.65 17.09
CA LYS A 101 -12.81 -5.70 18.25
C LYS A 101 -14.23 -5.29 17.90
N GLU A 102 -14.44 -4.69 16.73
CA GLU A 102 -15.77 -4.37 16.24
C GLU A 102 -16.50 -5.68 15.93
N THR A 103 -17.67 -5.85 16.54
CA THR A 103 -18.57 -6.94 16.18
C THR A 103 -19.25 -6.57 14.89
N ILE A 104 -18.97 -7.31 13.82
CA ILE A 104 -19.87 -7.31 12.66
C ILE A 104 -21.13 -8.00 13.17
N THR A 105 -22.21 -7.26 13.39
CA THR A 105 -23.54 -7.87 13.41
C THR A 105 -23.72 -8.48 12.04
N ASP A 106 -23.43 -9.77 11.96
CA ASP A 106 -23.67 -10.60 10.80
C ASP A 106 -25.19 -10.65 10.59
N ASP A 107 -25.70 -9.81 9.68
CA ASP A 107 -27.10 -9.84 9.25
C ASP A 107 -27.41 -11.09 8.37
N GLY A 108 -26.56 -12.13 8.43
CA GLY A 108 -26.84 -13.46 7.89
C GLY A 108 -27.11 -13.46 6.39
N THR A 109 -26.52 -12.54 5.63
CA THR A 109 -26.61 -12.59 4.17
C THR A 109 -25.46 -13.45 3.65
N GLU A 110 -25.72 -14.76 3.65
CA GLU A 110 -24.93 -15.80 2.99
C GLU A 110 -24.62 -15.42 1.53
N ALA A 111 -23.47 -15.90 1.03
CA ALA A 111 -23.13 -15.95 -0.39
C ALA A 111 -23.13 -17.42 -0.86
#